data_AF-A0A8J7PT50-F1
#
_entry.id   AF-A0A8J7PT50-F1
#
_cell.length_a   1.000
_cell.length_b   1.000
_cell.length_c   1.000
_cell.angle_alpha   90.00
_cell.angle_beta   90.00
_cell.angle_gamma   90.00
#
_symmetry.space_group_name_H-M   'P 1'
#
loop_
_entity.id
_entity.type
_entity.pdbx_description
1 polymer ?
#
loop_
_entity_poly.entity_id
_entity_poly.type
_entity_poly.pdbx_seq_one_letter_code
_entity_poly.pdbx_strand_id
1 'polypeptide(L)'
;MKRITQTLRSWGTSRRVLYAFIIVIGLLSLAGLFIKFSSQPMALLYSDLELADASRIVARLEKQKIPFEIKAEGTQIYVPSERVARLRMEMAEAGLPKGGIVGYEIFDQKAVNIGSTFMHDIKHLRALEGELARTISSLEGVISARVHLVLPRRELFIKEQQQPSASIVLHMRSSKELKQSKVLAIQHLVASAVPGLIPEAVAIIDDKGNLLAKSDTEIDSQHQTNIEEIRMAYETRTAQMIEGLVGKYVGPDKVRAEVTAEVDIDRFSQEEERYDPQGQVERSRQTIRKTNEPHDLTEENIKYEVTKLVQKQSRESGSIRRLSVAVVVDGHYFYDDKGKEIYQPRSSEEMEQLKKLISSAIGFNIERKDQLEVINMPFAKVKDRTSHPIDYLEPVIAFKHSELLRFVELLIFIIATFLGIMVVIKPLGFSFSLKKQKATTTQDPIKSPLPHIDLKHSQDINFIAQSLQSRLSPHFQKNVSEGSQQKVKYILDHHLEEAVSVLRDWMRKGK
;
A
#
# COMPACT_ATOMS: atom_id res chain seq x y z
N MET A 1 -77.34 18.70 46.14
CA MET A 1 -76.14 18.95 46.99
C MET A 1 -76.43 19.36 48.45
N LYS A 2 -77.53 20.06 48.79
CA LYS A 2 -77.80 20.54 50.18
C LYS A 2 -78.09 19.44 51.24
N ARG A 3 -78.51 18.23 50.85
CA ARG A 3 -78.75 17.10 51.77
C ARG A 3 -77.48 16.37 52.21
N ILE A 4 -76.44 16.34 51.37
CA ILE A 4 -75.14 15.69 51.67
C ILE A 4 -74.33 16.53 52.66
N THR A 5 -74.44 17.85 52.58
CA THR A 5 -73.76 18.78 53.51
C THR A 5 -74.38 18.81 54.90
N GLN A 6 -75.66 18.42 55.06
CA GLN A 6 -76.31 18.33 56.38
C GLN A 6 -76.05 17.00 57.08
N THR A 7 -75.97 15.88 56.36
CA THR A 7 -75.57 14.59 56.93
C THR A 7 -74.09 14.54 57.35
N LEU A 8 -73.22 15.32 56.70
CA LEU A 8 -71.82 15.45 57.10
C LEU A 8 -71.61 16.21 58.42
N ARG A 9 -72.56 17.08 58.80
CA ARG A 9 -72.46 17.95 59.99
C ARG A 9 -73.02 17.33 61.28
N SER A 10 -73.77 16.23 61.20
CA SER A 10 -74.30 15.50 62.37
C SER A 10 -73.36 14.43 62.92
N TRP A 11 -72.25 14.14 62.24
CA TRP A 11 -71.25 13.21 62.72
C TRP A 11 -70.30 13.92 63.68
N GLY A 12 -70.14 13.38 64.89
CA GLY A 12 -69.18 13.87 65.89
C GLY A 12 -67.77 13.96 65.30
N THR A 13 -66.96 14.90 65.78
CA THR A 13 -65.62 15.23 65.27
C THR A 13 -64.75 13.99 65.05
N SER A 14 -64.83 12.99 65.93
CA SER A 14 -64.10 11.72 65.83
C SER A 14 -64.43 10.89 64.58
N ARG A 15 -65.69 10.87 64.12
CA ARG A 15 -66.10 10.11 62.93
C ARG A 15 -65.65 10.79 61.63
N ARG A 16 -65.54 12.12 61.60
CA ARG A 16 -65.05 12.85 60.42
C ARG A 16 -63.56 12.61 60.17
N VAL A 17 -62.76 12.55 61.23
CA VAL A 17 -61.31 12.25 61.13
C VAL A 17 -61.09 10.83 60.61
N LEU A 18 -61.88 9.85 61.06
CA LEU A 18 -61.79 8.46 60.61
C LEU A 18 -62.07 8.32 59.10
N TYR A 19 -63.15 8.92 58.59
CA TYR A 19 -63.47 8.85 57.15
C TYR A 19 -62.49 9.64 56.29
N ALA A 20 -61.98 10.78 56.76
CA ALA A 20 -60.94 11.51 56.04
C ALA A 20 -59.65 10.68 55.89
N PHE A 21 -59.25 9.95 56.94
CA PHE A 21 -58.08 9.07 56.91
C PHE A 21 -58.26 7.89 55.94
N ILE A 22 -59.45 7.27 55.92
CA ILE A 22 -59.77 6.18 54.98
C ILE A 22 -59.75 6.68 53.52
N ILE A 23 -60.27 7.87 53.25
CA ILE A 23 -60.25 8.46 51.91
C ILE A 23 -58.80 8.75 51.48
N VAL A 24 -57.96 9.29 52.36
CA VAL A 24 -56.55 9.57 52.06
C VAL A 24 -55.77 8.28 51.79
N ILE A 25 -55.97 7.23 52.58
CA ILE A 25 -55.36 5.91 52.34
C ILE A 25 -55.87 5.31 51.03
N GLY A 26 -57.16 5.41 50.75
CA GLY A 26 -57.75 4.96 49.49
C GLY A 26 -57.15 5.67 48.28
N LEU A 27 -56.96 7.00 48.37
CA LEU A 27 -56.33 7.80 47.33
C LEU A 27 -54.85 7.46 47.15
N LEU A 28 -54.11 7.23 48.24
CA LEU A 28 -52.71 6.78 48.19
C LEU A 28 -52.56 5.38 47.60
N SER A 29 -53.45 4.46 47.97
CA SER A 29 -53.47 3.10 47.42
C SER A 29 -53.81 3.10 45.92
N LEU A 30 -54.79 3.92 45.51
CA LEU A 30 -55.17 4.07 44.11
C LEU A 30 -54.04 4.74 43.30
N ALA A 31 -53.37 5.75 43.85
CA ALA A 31 -52.19 6.38 43.24
C ALA A 31 -51.04 5.37 43.10
N GLY A 32 -50.79 4.55 44.12
CA GLY A 32 -49.80 3.47 44.06
C GLY A 32 -50.11 2.41 43.00
N LEU A 33 -51.39 2.06 42.83
CA LEU A 33 -51.84 1.15 41.77
C LEU A 33 -51.66 1.77 40.38
N PHE A 34 -51.94 3.07 40.23
CA PHE A 34 -51.78 3.80 38.97
C PHE A 34 -50.32 3.88 38.52
N ILE A 35 -49.38 4.07 39.45
CA ILE A 35 -47.94 4.05 39.17
C ILE A 35 -47.50 2.65 38.72
N LYS A 36 -48.01 1.58 39.36
CA LYS A 36 -47.66 0.20 39.02
C LYS A 36 -48.26 -0.27 37.68
N PHE A 37 -49.33 0.36 37.20
CA PHE A 37 -49.92 0.06 35.89
C PHE A 37 -49.23 0.79 34.71
N SER A 38 -48.35 1.75 34.98
CA SER A 38 -47.67 2.55 33.93
C SER A 38 -46.37 1.93 33.40
N SER A 39 -45.89 0.80 33.95
CA SER A 39 -44.69 0.13 33.44
C SER A 39 -45.02 -0.67 32.17
N GLN A 40 -44.64 -0.13 31.01
CA GLN A 40 -44.78 -0.85 29.73
C GLN A 40 -43.90 -2.12 29.73
N PRO A 41 -44.40 -3.27 29.25
CA PRO A 41 -43.59 -4.48 29.16
C PRO A 41 -42.39 -4.27 28.22
N MET A 42 -41.19 -4.43 28.76
CA MET A 42 -39.93 -4.34 28.00
C MET A 42 -39.62 -5.67 27.32
N ALA A 43 -39.18 -5.62 26.07
CA ALA A 43 -38.79 -6.77 25.27
C ALA A 43 -37.41 -6.55 24.63
N LEU A 44 -36.70 -7.65 24.35
CA LEU A 44 -35.35 -7.62 23.81
C LEU A 44 -35.32 -7.08 22.38
N LEU A 45 -34.58 -5.98 22.16
CA LEU A 45 -34.35 -5.42 20.83
C LEU A 45 -33.23 -6.19 20.12
N TYR A 46 -32.05 -6.24 20.74
CA TYR A 46 -30.86 -6.97 20.28
C TYR A 46 -30.11 -7.58 21.49
N SER A 47 -29.49 -8.75 21.26
CA SER A 47 -28.55 -9.40 22.17
C SER A 47 -27.16 -9.50 21.53
N ASP A 48 -26.14 -9.75 22.36
CA ASP A 48 -24.76 -10.01 21.93
C ASP A 48 -24.17 -8.88 21.06
N LEU A 49 -24.52 -7.64 21.39
CA LEU A 49 -24.00 -6.47 20.71
C LEU A 49 -22.55 -6.19 21.11
N GLU A 50 -21.71 -5.88 20.12
CA GLU A 50 -20.41 -5.29 20.34
C GLU A 50 -20.58 -3.89 20.96
N LEU A 51 -19.70 -3.52 21.90
CA LEU A 51 -19.82 -2.28 22.69
C LEU A 51 -19.95 -1.03 21.80
N ALA A 52 -19.26 -1.01 20.65
CA ALA A 52 -19.34 0.06 19.67
C ALA A 52 -20.74 0.19 19.04
N ASP A 53 -21.40 -0.92 18.71
CA ASP A 53 -22.72 -0.90 18.10
C ASP A 53 -23.84 -0.68 19.14
N ALA A 54 -23.67 -1.22 20.34
CA ALA A 54 -24.55 -0.92 21.47
C ALA A 54 -24.60 0.59 21.74
N SER A 55 -23.45 1.28 21.73
CA SER A 55 -23.38 2.74 21.94
C SER A 55 -24.15 3.55 20.88
N ARG A 56 -24.09 3.11 19.61
CA ARG A 56 -24.78 3.79 18.49
C ARG A 56 -26.29 3.59 18.55
N ILE A 57 -26.72 2.37 18.90
CA ILE A 57 -28.15 2.03 19.06
C ILE A 57 -28.73 2.82 20.25
N VAL A 58 -28.02 2.87 21.38
CA VAL A 58 -28.42 3.65 22.55
C VAL A 58 -28.53 5.15 22.21
N ALA A 59 -27.51 5.73 21.58
CA ALA A 59 -27.54 7.15 21.18
C ALA A 59 -28.74 7.49 20.26
N ARG A 60 -29.15 6.55 19.41
CA ARG A 60 -30.31 6.73 18.54
C ARG A 60 -31.63 6.64 19.30
N LEU A 61 -31.76 5.68 20.22
CA LEU A 61 -32.93 5.53 21.09
C LEU A 61 -33.10 6.75 22.01
N GLU A 62 -32.00 7.30 22.54
CA GLU A 62 -31.99 8.55 23.31
C GLU A 62 -32.44 9.74 22.46
N LYS A 63 -31.90 9.90 21.25
CA LYS A 63 -32.29 10.97 20.32
C LYS A 63 -33.79 10.95 20.02
N GLN A 64 -34.41 9.77 20.00
CA GLN A 64 -35.83 9.58 19.73
C GLN A 64 -36.70 9.57 20.98
N LYS A 65 -36.10 9.78 22.17
CA LYS A 65 -36.79 9.80 23.46
C LYS A 65 -37.57 8.51 23.72
N ILE A 66 -37.01 7.38 23.29
CA ILE A 66 -37.59 6.06 23.50
C ILE A 66 -37.04 5.54 24.83
N PRO A 67 -37.88 5.12 25.79
CA PRO A 67 -37.39 4.45 27.00
C PRO A 67 -36.72 3.13 26.62
N PHE A 68 -35.53 2.88 27.16
CA PHE A 68 -34.77 1.65 26.96
C PHE A 68 -34.12 1.22 28.29
N GLU A 69 -33.87 -0.08 28.42
CA GLU A 69 -33.11 -0.65 29.53
C GLU A 69 -31.89 -1.38 28.97
N ILE A 70 -30.74 -1.16 29.59
CA ILE A 70 -29.49 -1.86 29.25
C ILE A 70 -29.26 -2.96 30.29
N LYS A 71 -29.04 -4.19 29.84
CA LYS A 71 -28.72 -5.34 30.69
C LYS A 71 -27.45 -6.03 30.17
N ALA A 72 -26.87 -6.93 30.98
CA ALA A 72 -25.65 -7.66 30.65
C ALA A 72 -24.48 -6.76 30.20
N GLU A 73 -24.12 -5.78 31.04
CA GLU A 73 -22.96 -4.89 30.84
C GLU A 73 -22.93 -4.12 29.50
N GLY A 74 -24.10 -3.85 28.89
CA GLY A 74 -24.16 -3.10 27.62
C GLY A 74 -24.39 -3.95 26.38
N THR A 75 -24.38 -5.28 26.51
CA THR A 75 -24.54 -6.21 25.37
C THR A 75 -26.00 -6.49 25.01
N GLN A 76 -26.96 -6.19 25.90
CA GLN A 76 -28.39 -6.39 25.67
C GLN A 76 -29.18 -5.10 25.85
N ILE A 77 -30.01 -4.77 24.87
CA ILE A 77 -30.86 -3.58 24.87
C ILE A 77 -32.33 -4.00 24.83
N TYR A 78 -33.11 -3.54 25.80
CA TYR A 78 -34.55 -3.78 25.91
C TYR A 78 -35.33 -2.49 25.65
N VAL A 79 -36.45 -2.61 24.93
CA VAL A 79 -37.35 -1.49 24.57
C VAL A 79 -38.81 -1.94 24.74
N PRO A 80 -39.80 -1.03 24.80
CA PRO A 80 -41.21 -1.41 24.91
C PRO A 80 -41.64 -2.38 23.81
N SER A 81 -42.30 -3.47 24.21
CA SER A 81 -42.63 -4.60 23.34
C SER A 81 -43.41 -4.21 22.08
N GLU A 82 -44.28 -3.21 22.17
CA GLU A 82 -45.08 -2.69 21.06
C GLU A 82 -44.23 -2.06 19.93
N ARG A 83 -43.02 -1.57 20.25
CA ARG A 83 -42.17 -0.85 19.29
C ARG A 83 -40.98 -1.66 18.78
N VAL A 84 -40.77 -2.89 19.26
CA VAL A 84 -39.59 -3.69 18.89
C VAL A 84 -39.48 -3.89 17.38
N ALA A 85 -40.54 -4.34 16.72
CA ALA A 85 -40.51 -4.64 15.29
C ALA A 85 -40.22 -3.38 14.44
N ARG A 86 -40.86 -2.26 14.79
CA ARG A 86 -40.64 -0.98 14.12
C ARG A 86 -39.21 -0.47 14.32
N LEU A 87 -38.69 -0.57 15.55
CA LEU A 87 -37.34 -0.13 15.86
C LEU A 87 -36.27 -0.99 15.18
N ARG A 88 -36.47 -2.30 15.05
CA ARG A 88 -35.57 -3.16 14.26
C ARG A 88 -35.53 -2.75 12.80
N MET A 89 -36.68 -2.43 12.21
CA MET A 89 -36.75 -1.97 10.83
C MET A 89 -36.01 -0.64 10.65
N GLU A 90 -36.15 0.29 11.59
CA GLU A 90 -35.46 1.58 11.56
C GLU A 90 -33.96 1.47 11.82
N MET A 91 -33.53 0.60 12.73
CA MET A 91 -32.09 0.35 12.95
C MET A 91 -31.46 -0.33 11.73
N ALA A 92 -32.19 -1.24 11.08
CA ALA A 92 -31.76 -1.85 9.82
C ALA A 92 -31.61 -0.83 8.69
N GLU A 93 -32.55 0.13 8.57
CA GLU A 93 -32.44 1.26 7.62
C GLU A 93 -31.20 2.12 7.91
N ALA A 94 -30.85 2.29 9.18
CA ALA A 94 -29.64 2.99 9.60
C ALA A 94 -28.35 2.15 9.50
N GLY A 95 -28.44 0.89 9.07
CA GLY A 95 -27.30 -0.03 8.99
C GLY A 95 -26.73 -0.43 10.35
N LEU A 96 -27.59 -0.56 11.37
CA LEU A 96 -27.24 -1.00 12.73
C LEU A 96 -27.97 -2.31 13.08
N PRO A 97 -27.30 -3.25 13.77
CA PRO A 97 -25.85 -3.27 14.07
C PRO A 97 -25.00 -3.55 12.82
N LYS A 98 -23.76 -3.04 12.80
CA LYS A 98 -22.78 -3.33 11.74
C LYS A 98 -22.06 -4.67 11.98
N GLY A 99 -21.97 -5.07 13.25
CA GLY A 99 -21.43 -6.34 13.70
C GLY A 99 -22.49 -7.44 13.62
N GLY A 100 -22.35 -8.30 12.62
CA GLY A 100 -23.22 -9.45 12.43
C GLY A 100 -23.34 -9.85 10.97
N ILE A 101 -22.20 -9.95 10.25
CA ILE A 101 -22.21 -10.73 9.02
C ILE A 101 -22.45 -12.17 9.47
N VAL A 102 -23.69 -12.63 9.35
CA VAL A 102 -24.05 -14.03 9.55
C VAL A 102 -23.37 -14.82 8.43
N GLY A 103 -22.12 -15.22 8.68
CA GLY A 103 -21.37 -16.13 7.82
C GLY A 103 -21.74 -17.58 8.11
N TYR A 104 -20.87 -18.51 7.72
CA TYR A 104 -21.01 -19.94 8.03
C TYR A 104 -20.97 -20.28 9.55
N GLU A 105 -20.86 -19.29 10.43
CA GLU A 105 -20.80 -19.45 11.90
C GLU A 105 -22.07 -20.08 12.50
N ILE A 106 -23.21 -19.94 11.81
CA ILE A 106 -24.46 -20.60 12.20
C ILE A 106 -24.40 -22.13 12.13
N PHE A 107 -23.45 -22.69 11.37
CA PHE A 107 -23.25 -24.14 11.24
C PHE A 107 -22.35 -24.71 12.34
N ASP A 108 -21.59 -23.88 13.07
CA ASP A 108 -20.69 -24.33 14.15
C ASP A 108 -21.43 -24.53 15.48
N GLN A 109 -22.49 -23.77 15.75
CA GLN A 109 -23.14 -23.77 17.08
C GLN A 109 -24.27 -24.81 17.25
N LYS A 110 -24.75 -25.45 16.18
CA LYS A 110 -25.78 -26.50 16.24
C LYS A 110 -25.29 -27.83 15.65
N ALA A 111 -24.08 -28.21 16.00
CA ALA A 111 -23.42 -29.41 15.52
C ALA A 111 -23.77 -30.63 16.38
N VAL A 112 -24.93 -31.24 16.13
CA VAL A 112 -25.16 -32.67 16.44
C VAL A 112 -25.90 -33.27 15.24
N ASN A 113 -25.20 -34.14 14.47
CA ASN A 113 -25.72 -35.03 13.41
C ASN A 113 -25.71 -34.58 11.92
N ILE A 114 -24.71 -33.82 11.45
CA ILE A 114 -24.44 -33.68 10.00
C ILE A 114 -22.99 -34.15 9.74
N GLY A 115 -22.79 -34.99 8.71
CA GLY A 115 -21.63 -35.87 8.49
C GLY A 115 -20.22 -35.28 8.72
N SER A 116 -19.34 -36.10 9.30
CA SER A 116 -18.01 -35.71 9.80
C SER A 116 -17.02 -35.24 8.73
N THR A 117 -17.08 -35.79 7.51
CA THR A 117 -16.09 -35.51 6.45
C THR A 117 -16.19 -34.08 5.90
N PHE A 118 -17.39 -33.63 5.54
CA PHE A 118 -17.61 -32.27 5.02
C PHE A 118 -17.25 -31.19 6.05
N MET A 119 -17.55 -31.44 7.32
CA MET A 119 -17.18 -30.54 8.42
C MET A 119 -15.67 -30.50 8.65
N HIS A 120 -14.95 -31.60 8.45
CA HIS A 120 -13.50 -31.63 8.52
C HIS A 120 -12.86 -30.78 7.41
N ASP A 121 -13.34 -30.91 6.17
CA ASP A 121 -12.84 -30.15 5.03
C ASP A 121 -13.04 -28.63 5.20
N ILE A 122 -14.20 -28.19 5.70
CA ILE A 122 -14.45 -26.77 6.00
C ILE A 122 -13.52 -26.25 7.09
N LYS A 123 -13.33 -27.01 8.18
CA LYS A 123 -12.43 -26.62 9.27
C LYS A 123 -10.99 -26.51 8.78
N HIS A 124 -10.54 -27.45 7.96
CA HIS A 124 -9.21 -27.44 7.37
C HIS A 124 -9.03 -26.24 6.43
N LEU A 125 -9.98 -25.98 5.53
CA LEU A 125 -9.95 -24.82 4.63
C LEU A 125 -9.83 -23.51 5.41
N ARG A 126 -10.65 -23.34 6.45
CA ARG A 126 -10.63 -22.15 7.31
C ARG A 126 -9.31 -22.00 8.07
N ALA A 127 -8.75 -23.11 8.55
CA ALA A 127 -7.45 -23.10 9.21
C ALA A 127 -6.35 -22.65 8.24
N LEU A 128 -6.35 -23.14 7.00
CA LEU A 128 -5.42 -22.70 5.96
C LEU A 128 -5.57 -21.21 5.63
N GLU A 129 -6.79 -20.73 5.40
CA GLU A 129 -7.07 -19.31 5.15
C GLU A 129 -6.57 -18.43 6.30
N GLY A 130 -6.82 -18.84 7.55
CA GLY A 130 -6.38 -18.14 8.75
C GLY A 130 -4.86 -18.13 8.92
N GLU A 131 -4.19 -19.24 8.65
CA GLU A 131 -2.73 -19.36 8.78
C GLU A 131 -2.00 -18.54 7.70
N LEU A 132 -2.52 -18.57 6.47
CA LEU A 132 -2.05 -17.73 5.37
C LEU A 132 -2.26 -16.25 5.69
N ALA A 133 -3.45 -15.88 6.18
CA ALA A 133 -3.74 -14.52 6.61
C ALA A 133 -2.75 -14.04 7.68
N ARG A 134 -2.45 -14.89 8.68
CA ARG A 134 -1.48 -14.58 9.74
C ARG A 134 -0.07 -14.41 9.21
N THR A 135 0.34 -15.29 8.30
CA THR A 135 1.67 -15.25 7.67
C THR A 135 1.84 -13.99 6.82
N ILE A 136 0.86 -13.64 6.00
CA ILE A 136 0.91 -12.43 5.15
C ILE A 136 0.87 -11.16 6.03
N SER A 137 0.10 -11.18 7.11
CA SER A 137 0.04 -10.05 8.07
C SER A 137 1.35 -9.81 8.81
N SER A 138 2.24 -10.81 8.88
CA SER A 138 3.59 -10.65 9.47
C SER A 138 4.56 -9.87 8.56
N LEU A 139 4.21 -9.70 7.28
CA LEU A 139 5.05 -8.98 6.33
C LEU A 139 5.04 -7.47 6.61
N GLU A 140 6.22 -6.87 6.49
CA GLU A 140 6.39 -5.44 6.67
C GLU A 140 5.57 -4.64 5.66
N GLY A 141 4.63 -3.84 6.17
CA GLY A 141 3.73 -2.99 5.40
C GLY A 141 2.27 -3.46 5.41
N VAL A 142 2.01 -4.71 5.82
CA VAL A 142 0.66 -5.28 5.97
C VAL A 142 0.23 -5.19 7.44
N ILE A 143 -0.97 -4.69 7.71
CA ILE A 143 -1.59 -4.70 9.05
C ILE A 143 -2.36 -6.00 9.25
N SER A 144 -3.20 -6.32 8.27
CA SER A 144 -4.02 -7.53 8.27
C SER A 144 -4.28 -7.97 6.84
N ALA A 145 -4.33 -9.27 6.62
CA ALA A 145 -4.73 -9.87 5.36
C ALA A 145 -6.00 -10.70 5.54
N ARG A 146 -6.85 -10.72 4.53
CA ARG A 146 -7.97 -11.66 4.42
C ARG A 146 -7.72 -12.53 3.19
N VAL A 147 -7.76 -13.84 3.38
CA VAL A 147 -7.50 -14.83 2.32
C VAL A 147 -8.77 -15.64 2.13
N HIS A 148 -9.19 -15.80 0.88
CA HIS A 148 -10.26 -16.71 0.48
C HIS A 148 -9.72 -17.70 -0.53
N LEU A 149 -9.87 -18.98 -0.24
CA LEU A 149 -9.44 -20.09 -1.08
C LEU A 149 -10.64 -20.80 -1.69
N VAL A 150 -10.59 -21.01 -3.00
CA VAL A 150 -11.58 -21.80 -3.73
C VAL A 150 -10.91 -23.10 -4.15
N LEU A 151 -11.22 -24.18 -3.42
CA LEU A 151 -10.73 -25.52 -3.73
C LEU A 151 -11.79 -26.32 -4.51
N PRO A 152 -11.41 -26.96 -5.63
CA PRO A 152 -12.33 -27.81 -6.40
C PRO A 152 -12.67 -29.08 -5.62
N ARG A 153 -13.89 -29.59 -5.78
CA ARG A 153 -14.28 -30.89 -5.21
C ARG A 153 -13.81 -32.02 -6.13
N ARG A 154 -13.36 -33.12 -5.54
CA ARG A 154 -13.02 -34.33 -6.30
C ARG A 154 -14.30 -35.07 -6.67
N GLU A 155 -14.76 -34.88 -7.90
CA GLU A 155 -15.84 -35.68 -8.48
C GLU A 155 -15.24 -36.79 -9.34
N LEU A 156 -15.70 -38.04 -9.15
CA LEU A 156 -15.12 -39.24 -9.77
C LEU A 156 -15.31 -39.31 -11.30
N PHE A 157 -16.02 -38.36 -11.91
CA PHE A 157 -16.48 -38.44 -13.30
C PHE A 157 -16.29 -37.16 -14.12
N ILE A 158 -15.54 -36.17 -13.63
CA ILE A 158 -15.25 -34.94 -14.39
C ILE A 158 -13.96 -35.15 -15.21
N LYS A 159 -14.04 -34.93 -16.53
CA LYS A 159 -12.87 -35.00 -17.44
C LYS A 159 -11.89 -33.82 -17.26
N GLU A 160 -12.38 -32.69 -16.76
CA GLU A 160 -11.62 -31.44 -16.68
C GLU A 160 -11.68 -30.86 -15.26
N GLN A 161 -10.59 -31.04 -14.50
CA GLN A 161 -10.53 -30.63 -13.10
C GLN A 161 -10.42 -29.10 -13.01
N GLN A 162 -11.41 -28.45 -12.37
CA GLN A 162 -11.35 -27.02 -12.10
C GLN A 162 -10.09 -26.68 -11.28
N GLN A 163 -9.38 -25.63 -11.66
CA GLN A 163 -8.17 -25.22 -10.96
C GLN A 163 -8.53 -24.48 -9.66
N PRO A 164 -7.78 -24.70 -8.57
CA PRO A 164 -7.88 -23.89 -7.37
C PRO A 164 -7.61 -22.41 -7.67
N SER A 165 -8.28 -21.51 -6.94
CA SER A 165 -8.03 -20.06 -7.02
C SER A 165 -8.01 -19.43 -5.65
N ALA A 166 -7.40 -18.25 -5.54
CA ALA A 166 -7.32 -17.51 -4.29
C ALA A 166 -7.55 -16.02 -4.51
N SER A 167 -8.20 -15.37 -3.54
CA SER A 167 -8.30 -13.91 -3.46
C SER A 167 -7.80 -13.41 -2.11
N ILE A 168 -6.98 -12.37 -2.15
CA ILE A 168 -6.31 -11.81 -0.99
C ILE A 168 -6.62 -10.32 -0.93
N VAL A 169 -7.16 -9.88 0.20
CA VAL A 169 -7.38 -8.47 0.50
C VAL A 169 -6.38 -8.04 1.56
N LEU A 170 -5.58 -7.03 1.26
CA LEU A 170 -4.54 -6.51 2.13
C LEU A 170 -4.97 -5.17 2.73
N HIS A 171 -4.87 -5.05 4.05
CA HIS A 171 -4.96 -3.78 4.74
C HIS A 171 -3.54 -3.27 5.03
N MET A 172 -3.18 -2.12 4.47
CA MET A 172 -1.80 -1.62 4.51
C MET A 172 -1.57 -0.59 5.61
N ARG A 173 -0.37 -0.59 6.21
CA ARG A 173 0.03 0.37 7.26
C ARG A 173 0.18 1.79 6.73
N SER A 174 0.60 1.92 5.48
CA SER A 174 0.83 3.19 4.82
C SER A 174 -0.01 3.25 3.56
N SER A 175 -0.34 4.46 3.13
CA SER A 175 -0.97 4.72 1.84
C SER A 175 -0.06 4.42 0.65
N LYS A 176 1.21 4.04 0.89
CA LYS A 176 2.19 3.66 -0.12
C LYS A 176 1.96 2.21 -0.57
N GLU A 177 1.91 2.02 -1.88
CA GLU A 177 1.75 0.71 -2.52
C GLU A 177 2.88 -0.26 -2.15
N LEU A 178 2.55 -1.55 -2.10
CA LEU A 178 3.52 -2.63 -1.95
C LEU A 178 4.40 -2.69 -3.20
N LYS A 179 5.71 -2.87 -3.00
CA LYS A 179 6.63 -3.12 -4.12
C LYS A 179 6.21 -4.41 -4.83
N GLN A 180 6.30 -4.43 -6.17
CA GLN A 180 5.95 -5.60 -7.00
C GLN A 180 6.63 -6.90 -6.53
N SER A 181 7.89 -6.82 -6.08
CA SER A 181 8.60 -7.98 -5.55
C SER A 181 7.96 -8.57 -4.29
N LYS A 182 7.38 -7.74 -3.41
CA LYS A 182 6.65 -8.20 -2.22
C LYS A 182 5.30 -8.82 -2.62
N VAL A 183 4.63 -8.28 -3.63
CA VAL A 183 3.37 -8.82 -4.15
C VAL A 183 3.58 -10.21 -4.76
N LEU A 184 4.61 -10.37 -5.62
CA LEU A 184 4.99 -11.67 -6.19
C LEU A 184 5.35 -12.69 -5.10
N ALA A 185 6.08 -12.27 -4.06
CA ALA A 185 6.41 -13.15 -2.94
C ALA A 185 5.14 -13.67 -2.23
N ILE A 186 4.12 -12.82 -2.07
CA ILE A 186 2.83 -13.25 -1.50
C ILE A 186 2.13 -14.26 -2.42
N GLN A 187 2.10 -14.04 -3.74
CA GLN A 187 1.49 -14.99 -4.67
C GLN A 187 2.16 -16.37 -4.63
N HIS A 188 3.50 -16.42 -4.68
CA HIS A 188 4.24 -17.69 -4.60
C HIS A 188 4.10 -18.38 -3.23
N LEU A 189 4.04 -17.62 -2.13
CA LEU A 189 3.78 -18.16 -0.81
C LEU A 189 2.41 -18.84 -0.72
N VAL A 190 1.36 -18.21 -1.26
CA VAL A 190 0.01 -18.80 -1.25
C VAL A 190 -0.09 -20.00 -2.20
N ALA A 191 0.47 -19.88 -3.41
CA ALA A 191 0.50 -20.97 -4.38
C ALA A 191 1.21 -22.22 -3.84
N SER A 192 2.35 -22.05 -3.17
CA SER A 192 3.08 -23.17 -2.57
C SER A 192 2.37 -23.81 -1.37
N ALA A 193 1.49 -23.07 -0.69
CA ALA A 193 0.75 -23.57 0.47
C ALA A 193 -0.51 -24.37 0.10
N VAL A 194 -1.01 -24.22 -1.14
CA VAL A 194 -2.26 -24.82 -1.58
C VAL A 194 -2.03 -25.79 -2.76
N PRO A 195 -2.37 -27.08 -2.60
CA PRO A 195 -2.13 -28.07 -3.65
C PRO A 195 -2.82 -27.71 -4.97
N GLY A 196 -2.05 -27.63 -6.05
CA GLY A 196 -2.55 -27.35 -7.39
C GLY A 196 -2.90 -25.89 -7.66
N LEU A 197 -2.65 -24.98 -6.72
CA LEU A 197 -2.82 -23.55 -6.94
C LEU A 197 -1.59 -22.98 -7.64
N ILE A 198 -1.81 -22.31 -8.78
CA ILE A 198 -0.76 -21.60 -9.51
C ILE A 198 -0.69 -20.13 -9.05
N PRO A 199 0.48 -19.48 -9.01
CA PRO A 199 0.61 -18.07 -8.59
C PRO A 199 -0.30 -17.10 -9.37
N GLU A 200 -0.53 -17.39 -10.65
CA GLU A 200 -1.35 -16.60 -11.57
C GLU A 200 -2.85 -16.70 -11.24
N ALA A 201 -3.27 -17.72 -10.49
CA ALA A 201 -4.65 -17.87 -9.99
C ALA A 201 -4.89 -17.13 -8.65
N VAL A 202 -3.93 -16.33 -8.20
CA VAL A 202 -4.00 -15.56 -6.95
C VAL A 202 -4.19 -14.07 -7.24
N ALA A 203 -5.38 -13.55 -6.94
CA ALA A 203 -5.68 -12.12 -7.03
C ALA A 203 -5.36 -11.41 -5.70
N ILE A 204 -4.73 -10.23 -5.77
CA ILE A 204 -4.36 -9.42 -4.60
C ILE A 204 -4.90 -8.01 -4.76
N ILE A 205 -5.65 -7.52 -3.77
CA ILE A 205 -6.31 -6.21 -3.76
C ILE A 205 -5.94 -5.47 -2.45
N ASP A 206 -5.77 -4.14 -2.52
CA ASP A 206 -5.57 -3.29 -1.34
C ASP A 206 -6.89 -2.81 -0.70
N ASP A 207 -6.82 -2.14 0.44
CA ASP A 207 -7.97 -1.60 1.17
C ASP A 207 -8.69 -0.44 0.46
N LYS A 208 -8.09 0.11 -0.60
CA LYS A 208 -8.65 1.19 -1.43
C LYS A 208 -9.32 0.65 -2.70
N GLY A 209 -9.23 -0.66 -2.95
CA GLY A 209 -9.77 -1.30 -4.15
C GLY A 209 -8.81 -1.30 -5.34
N ASN A 210 -7.53 -0.98 -5.15
CA ASN A 210 -6.52 -1.10 -6.20
C ASN A 210 -6.10 -2.57 -6.33
N LEU A 211 -6.07 -3.05 -7.56
CA LEU A 211 -5.59 -4.38 -7.89
C LEU A 211 -4.06 -4.38 -7.91
N LEU A 212 -3.43 -5.10 -6.98
CA LEU A 212 -1.97 -5.23 -6.89
C LEU A 212 -1.45 -6.41 -7.71
N ALA A 213 -2.25 -7.47 -7.82
CA ALA A 213 -1.99 -8.58 -8.73
C ALA A 213 -3.31 -9.13 -9.28
N LYS A 214 -3.37 -9.29 -10.61
CA LYS A 214 -4.54 -9.80 -11.32
C LYS A 214 -4.46 -11.33 -11.42
N SER A 215 -5.58 -12.00 -11.14
CA SER A 215 -5.71 -13.41 -11.47
C SER A 215 -5.95 -13.56 -12.98
N ASP A 216 -5.28 -14.52 -13.60
CA ASP A 216 -5.14 -14.76 -15.04
C ASP A 216 -6.44 -15.07 -15.81
N THR A 217 -7.61 -14.72 -15.28
CA THR A 217 -8.90 -14.96 -15.95
C THR A 217 -9.14 -14.09 -17.19
N GLU A 218 -8.18 -13.23 -17.57
CA GLU A 218 -8.17 -12.45 -18.81
C GLU A 218 -6.83 -12.60 -19.54
N ILE A 219 -6.60 -13.82 -20.06
CA ILE A 219 -5.38 -14.30 -20.73
C ILE A 219 -4.97 -13.43 -21.96
N ASP A 220 -5.89 -12.68 -22.59
CA ASP A 220 -5.58 -11.94 -23.82
C ASP A 220 -4.86 -10.60 -23.60
N SER A 221 -5.04 -9.93 -22.45
CA SER A 221 -4.51 -8.56 -22.26
C SER A 221 -3.10 -8.53 -21.69
N GLN A 222 -2.74 -9.48 -20.82
CA GLN A 222 -1.44 -9.52 -20.14
C GLN A 222 -0.32 -10.11 -21.02
N HIS A 223 -0.67 -11.00 -21.95
CA HIS A 223 0.31 -11.56 -22.89
C HIS A 223 0.79 -10.51 -23.90
N GLN A 224 -0.07 -9.58 -24.33
CA GLN A 224 0.35 -8.46 -25.19
C GLN A 224 1.31 -7.51 -24.47
N THR A 225 1.08 -7.19 -23.18
CA THR A 225 1.98 -6.29 -22.44
C THR A 225 3.36 -6.89 -22.22
N ASN A 226 3.43 -8.18 -21.90
CA ASN A 226 4.72 -8.86 -21.69
C ASN A 226 5.50 -9.01 -23.00
N ILE A 227 4.83 -9.29 -24.13
CA ILE A 227 5.48 -9.38 -25.44
C ILE A 227 6.02 -8.03 -25.87
N GLU A 228 5.27 -6.95 -25.66
CA GLU A 228 5.71 -5.60 -26.01
C GLU A 228 6.90 -5.16 -25.15
N GLU A 229 6.92 -5.50 -23.85
CA GLU A 229 8.07 -5.24 -22.98
C GLU A 229 9.33 -5.99 -23.44
N ILE A 230 9.20 -7.28 -23.77
CA ILE A 230 10.30 -8.09 -24.29
C ILE A 230 10.84 -7.53 -25.61
N ARG A 231 9.93 -7.12 -26.51
CA ARG A 231 10.27 -6.49 -27.79
C ARG A 231 11.05 -5.20 -27.59
N MET A 232 10.52 -4.25 -26.79
CA MET A 232 11.18 -2.98 -26.51
C MET A 232 12.56 -3.17 -25.86
N ALA A 233 12.69 -4.12 -24.94
CA ALA A 233 13.96 -4.45 -24.31
C ALA A 233 14.98 -5.00 -25.32
N TYR A 234 14.54 -5.85 -26.26
CA TYR A 234 15.38 -6.38 -27.33
C TYR A 234 15.84 -5.28 -28.31
N GLU A 235 14.93 -4.42 -28.74
CA GLU A 235 15.21 -3.28 -29.62
C GLU A 235 16.23 -2.33 -28.97
N THR A 236 15.98 -1.91 -27.73
CA THR A 236 16.87 -1.00 -26.97
C THR A 236 18.26 -1.60 -26.76
N ARG A 237 18.34 -2.88 -26.36
CA ARG A 237 19.61 -3.56 -26.15
C ARG A 237 20.42 -3.68 -27.44
N THR A 238 19.76 -3.98 -28.54
CA THR A 238 20.41 -4.11 -29.85
C THR A 238 20.91 -2.76 -30.34
N ALA A 239 20.10 -1.70 -30.21
CA ALA A 239 20.51 -0.33 -30.53
C ALA A 239 21.75 0.10 -29.73
N GLN A 240 21.75 -0.09 -28.41
CA GLN A 240 22.89 0.22 -27.54
C GLN A 240 24.14 -0.59 -27.90
N MET A 241 23.97 -1.87 -28.27
CA MET A 241 25.07 -2.70 -28.72
C MET A 241 25.68 -2.16 -30.02
N ILE A 242 24.86 -1.76 -30.99
CA ILE A 242 25.32 -1.17 -32.25
C ILE A 242 26.05 0.15 -31.98
N GLU A 243 25.46 1.06 -31.20
CA GLU A 243 26.06 2.34 -30.83
C GLU A 243 27.39 2.14 -30.11
N GLY A 244 27.48 1.17 -29.20
CA GLY A 244 28.72 0.85 -28.48
C GLY A 244 29.82 0.23 -29.37
N LEU A 245 29.44 -0.59 -30.36
CA LEU A 245 30.40 -1.20 -31.29
C LEU A 245 30.92 -0.18 -32.30
N VAL A 246 30.03 0.58 -32.93
CA VAL A 246 30.37 1.58 -33.93
C VAL A 246 31.03 2.80 -33.27
N GLY A 247 30.55 3.21 -32.10
CA GLY A 247 31.06 4.36 -31.34
C GLY A 247 32.52 4.22 -30.93
N LYS A 248 33.04 3.00 -30.74
CA LYS A 248 34.48 2.77 -30.52
C LYS A 248 35.35 3.16 -31.73
N TYR A 249 34.78 3.14 -32.92
CA TYR A 249 35.48 3.50 -34.16
C TYR A 249 35.23 4.96 -34.56
N VAL A 250 34.00 5.44 -34.45
CA VAL A 250 33.62 6.78 -34.94
C VAL A 250 33.66 7.87 -33.87
N GLY A 251 33.69 7.50 -32.59
CA GLY A 251 33.63 8.37 -31.41
C GLY A 251 32.29 8.28 -30.67
N PRO A 252 32.28 8.56 -29.35
CA PRO A 252 31.03 8.65 -28.59
C PRO A 252 30.14 9.76 -29.18
N ASP A 253 28.82 9.56 -29.12
CA ASP A 253 27.79 10.49 -29.63
C ASP A 253 27.81 10.78 -31.14
N LYS A 254 28.65 10.09 -31.92
CA LYS A 254 28.74 10.20 -33.39
C LYS A 254 28.04 9.08 -34.15
N VAL A 255 27.26 8.28 -33.44
CA VAL A 255 26.44 7.21 -33.99
C VAL A 255 25.09 7.20 -33.29
N ARG A 256 24.04 6.98 -34.08
CA ARG A 256 22.70 6.71 -33.59
C ARG A 256 22.17 5.47 -34.30
N ALA A 257 21.66 4.51 -33.54
CA ALA A 257 21.03 3.32 -34.11
C ALA A 257 19.57 3.24 -33.66
N GLU A 258 18.69 2.96 -34.60
CA GLU A 258 17.30 2.61 -34.34
C GLU A 258 17.06 1.18 -34.80
N VAL A 259 16.41 0.39 -33.96
CA VAL A 259 16.16 -1.03 -34.21
C VAL A 259 14.69 -1.29 -33.99
N THR A 260 14.06 -1.95 -34.96
CA THR A 260 12.69 -2.45 -34.84
C THR A 260 12.68 -3.95 -35.07
N ALA A 261 12.07 -4.69 -34.16
CA ALA A 261 11.93 -6.14 -34.23
C ALA A 261 10.45 -6.51 -34.38
N GLU A 262 10.12 -7.28 -35.41
CA GLU A 262 8.83 -7.95 -35.50
C GLU A 262 8.93 -9.31 -34.83
N VAL A 263 8.04 -9.58 -33.87
CA VAL A 263 8.02 -10.81 -33.11
C VAL A 263 6.87 -11.69 -33.59
N ASP A 264 7.12 -12.99 -33.71
CA ASP A 264 6.09 -13.97 -33.97
C ASP A 264 5.35 -14.33 -32.68
N ILE A 265 4.10 -13.89 -32.59
CA ILE A 265 3.24 -14.06 -31.41
C ILE A 265 2.47 -15.39 -31.48
N ASP A 266 2.42 -16.00 -32.66
CA ASP A 266 1.54 -17.14 -32.92
C ASP A 266 2.05 -18.40 -32.22
N ARG A 267 1.26 -18.90 -31.26
CA ARG A 267 1.49 -20.22 -30.67
C ARG A 267 0.85 -21.28 -31.54
N PHE A 268 1.69 -22.08 -32.20
CA PHE A 268 1.23 -23.27 -32.90
C PHE A 268 1.43 -24.49 -31.99
N SER A 269 0.33 -25.06 -31.50
CA SER A 269 0.30 -26.34 -30.80
C SER A 269 -0.33 -27.38 -31.72
N GLN A 270 0.49 -28.28 -32.25
CA GLN A 270 0.02 -29.41 -33.03
C GLN A 270 0.04 -30.65 -32.14
N GLU A 271 -1.14 -31.23 -31.94
CA GLU A 271 -1.31 -32.53 -31.29
C GLU A 271 -1.57 -33.55 -32.40
N GLU A 272 -0.61 -34.45 -32.61
CA GLU A 272 -0.78 -35.58 -33.52
C GLU A 272 -1.01 -36.85 -32.68
N GLU A 273 -2.19 -37.45 -32.83
CA GLU A 273 -2.53 -38.73 -32.22
C GLU A 273 -2.33 -39.84 -33.24
N ARG A 274 -1.32 -40.70 -33.02
CA ARG A 274 -1.09 -41.88 -33.86
C ARG A 274 -1.48 -43.13 -33.09
N TYR A 275 -2.34 -43.92 -33.72
CA TYR A 275 -2.72 -45.25 -33.22
C TYR A 275 -1.88 -46.31 -33.92
N ASP A 276 -1.31 -47.23 -33.17
CA ASP A 276 -0.71 -48.45 -33.72
C ASP A 276 -1.73 -49.59 -33.67
N PRO A 277 -2.39 -49.94 -34.79
CA PRO A 277 -3.38 -51.02 -34.83
C PRO A 277 -2.77 -52.41 -34.67
N GLN A 278 -1.44 -52.58 -34.72
CA GLN A 278 -0.77 -53.89 -34.60
C GLN A 278 -0.26 -54.16 -33.18
N GLY A 279 -0.05 -53.12 -32.36
CA GLY A 279 0.33 -53.21 -30.95
C GLY A 279 -0.85 -53.37 -29.99
N GLN A 280 -1.85 -54.18 -30.36
CA GLN A 280 -3.02 -54.43 -29.51
C GLN A 280 -2.65 -55.39 -28.38
N VAL A 281 -2.83 -54.95 -27.14
CA VAL A 281 -2.66 -55.81 -25.96
C VAL A 281 -4.05 -56.10 -25.39
N GLU A 282 -4.33 -57.38 -25.17
CA GLU A 282 -5.60 -57.83 -24.62
C GLU A 282 -5.73 -57.40 -23.15
N ARG A 283 -6.66 -56.49 -22.84
CA ARG A 283 -6.80 -55.92 -21.49
C ARG A 283 -7.66 -56.78 -20.56
N SER A 284 -8.68 -57.46 -21.11
CA SER A 284 -9.52 -58.40 -20.35
C SER A 284 -10.24 -59.38 -21.27
N ARG A 285 -10.20 -60.67 -20.92
CA ARG A 285 -10.98 -61.75 -21.53
C ARG A 285 -12.07 -62.19 -20.56
N GLN A 286 -13.33 -62.12 -20.96
CA GLN A 286 -14.42 -62.72 -20.18
C GLN A 286 -15.10 -63.79 -21.04
N THR A 287 -14.86 -65.05 -20.69
CA THR A 287 -15.51 -66.21 -21.31
C THR A 287 -16.71 -66.60 -20.47
N ILE A 288 -17.91 -66.44 -21.00
CA ILE A 288 -19.15 -66.85 -20.34
C ILE A 288 -19.61 -68.13 -21.02
N ARG A 289 -19.52 -69.25 -20.30
CA ARG A 289 -20.00 -70.56 -20.74
C ARG A 289 -21.33 -70.85 -20.05
N LYS A 290 -22.41 -70.95 -20.81
CA LYS A 290 -23.75 -71.28 -20.29
C LYS A 290 -24.02 -72.77 -20.56
N THR A 291 -24.00 -73.60 -19.52
CA THR A 291 -24.13 -75.07 -19.63
C THR A 291 -25.50 -75.55 -19.15
N ASN A 292 -26.58 -75.05 -19.75
CA ASN A 292 -27.95 -75.52 -19.51
C ASN A 292 -28.77 -75.45 -20.81
N GLU A 293 -28.42 -76.27 -21.81
CA GLU A 293 -29.28 -76.83 -22.89
C GLU A 293 -28.39 -77.55 -23.94
N PRO A 294 -28.92 -78.42 -24.84
CA PRO A 294 -28.13 -79.42 -25.59
C PRO A 294 -27.20 -78.85 -26.69
N HIS A 295 -26.90 -77.55 -26.65
CA HIS A 295 -25.89 -76.91 -27.48
C HIS A 295 -25.01 -75.99 -26.61
N ASP A 296 -23.72 -76.32 -26.55
CA ASP A 296 -22.70 -75.50 -25.86
C ASP A 296 -22.54 -74.16 -26.59
N LEU A 297 -23.07 -73.07 -26.03
CA LEU A 297 -22.82 -71.70 -26.50
C LEU A 297 -21.73 -71.08 -25.63
N THR A 298 -20.59 -70.76 -26.26
CA THR A 298 -19.48 -70.04 -25.64
C THR A 298 -19.48 -68.62 -26.17
N GLU A 299 -19.79 -67.65 -25.31
CA GLU A 299 -19.69 -66.22 -25.63
C GLU A 299 -18.36 -65.69 -25.09
N GLU A 300 -17.53 -65.12 -25.97
CA GLU A 300 -16.24 -64.55 -25.61
C GLU A 300 -16.24 -63.05 -25.91
N ASN A 301 -16.13 -62.23 -24.87
CA ASN A 301 -15.98 -60.79 -25.00
C ASN A 301 -14.53 -60.42 -24.69
N ILE A 302 -13.81 -59.97 -25.72
CA ILE A 302 -12.41 -59.55 -25.64
C ILE A 302 -12.35 -58.03 -25.77
N LYS A 303 -11.75 -57.36 -24.79
CA LYS A 303 -11.55 -55.91 -24.81
C LYS A 303 -10.09 -55.59 -25.08
N TYR A 304 -9.82 -54.91 -26.20
CA TYR A 304 -8.48 -54.49 -26.61
C TYR A 304 -8.17 -53.07 -26.09
N GLU A 305 -6.90 -52.83 -25.76
CA GLU A 305 -6.35 -51.49 -25.57
C GLU A 305 -5.34 -51.20 -26.68
N VAL A 306 -5.55 -50.11 -27.42
CA VAL A 306 -4.66 -49.69 -28.52
C VAL A 306 -3.66 -48.70 -27.96
N THR A 307 -2.38 -48.95 -28.22
CA THR A 307 -1.31 -48.03 -27.82
C THR A 307 -1.48 -46.71 -28.58
N LYS A 308 -1.64 -45.62 -27.84
CA LYS A 308 -1.75 -44.24 -28.35
C LYS A 308 -0.40 -43.55 -28.19
N LEU A 309 0.21 -43.10 -29.28
CA LEU A 309 1.32 -42.15 -29.21
C LEU A 309 0.75 -40.74 -29.37
N VAL A 310 0.84 -39.94 -28.30
CA VAL A 310 0.50 -38.52 -28.33
C VAL A 310 1.79 -37.75 -28.54
N GLN A 311 2.00 -37.21 -29.73
CA GLN A 311 3.11 -36.31 -29.99
C GLN A 311 2.61 -34.87 -29.91
N LYS A 312 3.00 -34.17 -28.86
CA LYS A 312 2.71 -32.74 -28.69
C LYS A 312 3.92 -31.93 -29.15
N GLN A 313 3.79 -31.24 -30.28
CA GLN A 313 4.77 -30.25 -30.71
C GLN A 313 4.23 -28.86 -30.37
N SER A 314 4.95 -28.16 -29.49
CA SER A 314 4.65 -26.78 -29.10
C SER A 314 5.83 -25.91 -29.52
N ARG A 315 5.57 -24.90 -30.36
CA ARG A 315 6.54 -23.84 -30.62
C ARG A 315 6.31 -22.71 -29.61
N GLU A 316 7.36 -22.31 -28.90
CA GLU A 316 7.32 -21.15 -28.01
C GLU A 316 7.11 -19.87 -28.85
N SER A 317 6.23 -19.00 -28.36
CA SER A 317 5.98 -17.67 -28.95
C SER A 317 7.07 -16.71 -28.48
N GLY A 318 7.48 -15.76 -29.34
CA GLY A 318 8.54 -14.80 -29.02
C GLY A 318 9.79 -14.87 -29.90
N SER A 319 9.79 -15.65 -30.98
CA SER A 319 10.89 -15.64 -31.95
C SER A 319 10.84 -14.36 -32.81
N ILE A 320 12.01 -13.85 -33.21
CA ILE A 320 12.09 -12.67 -34.08
C ILE A 320 11.77 -13.11 -35.51
N ARG A 321 10.67 -12.56 -36.04
CA ARG A 321 10.23 -12.77 -37.42
C ARG A 321 11.08 -11.96 -38.39
N ARG A 322 11.40 -10.71 -38.02
CA ARG A 322 12.18 -9.78 -38.85
C ARG A 322 12.86 -8.71 -38.01
N LEU A 323 14.07 -8.32 -38.38
CA LEU A 323 14.79 -7.18 -37.82
C LEU A 323 14.94 -6.06 -38.85
N SER A 324 14.67 -4.81 -38.46
CA SER A 324 14.93 -3.62 -39.27
C SER A 324 15.86 -2.69 -38.50
N VAL A 325 17.02 -2.40 -39.07
CA VAL A 325 18.08 -1.62 -38.42
C VAL A 325 18.46 -0.43 -39.30
N ALA A 326 18.34 0.76 -38.73
CA ALA A 326 18.80 2.00 -39.34
C ALA A 326 19.92 2.59 -38.48
N VAL A 327 21.09 2.82 -39.08
CA VAL A 327 22.25 3.38 -38.39
C VAL A 327 22.69 4.65 -39.10
N VAL A 328 22.76 5.74 -38.34
CA VAL A 328 23.29 7.02 -38.82
C VAL A 328 24.63 7.26 -38.18
N VAL A 329 25.62 7.57 -39.00
CA VAL A 329 27.01 7.77 -38.59
C VAL A 329 27.47 9.16 -39.00
N ASP A 330 28.03 9.91 -38.05
CA ASP A 330 28.55 11.24 -38.28
C ASP A 330 29.92 11.21 -39.00
N GLY A 331 30.25 12.28 -39.70
CA GLY A 331 31.49 12.43 -40.46
C GLY A 331 32.73 12.79 -39.63
N HIS A 332 33.80 13.09 -40.34
CA HIS A 332 35.01 13.66 -39.77
C HIS A 332 34.92 15.19 -39.76
N TYR A 333 35.50 15.80 -38.74
CA TYR A 333 35.57 17.25 -38.61
C TYR A 333 37.04 17.64 -38.47
N PHE A 334 37.49 18.52 -39.35
CA PHE A 334 38.83 19.10 -39.33
C PHE A 334 38.74 20.58 -39.03
N TYR A 335 39.76 21.14 -38.39
CA TYR A 335 39.84 22.59 -38.19
C TYR A 335 40.81 23.16 -39.21
N ASP A 336 40.40 24.23 -39.90
CA ASP A 336 41.33 25.01 -40.72
C ASP A 336 42.25 25.89 -39.85
N ASP A 337 43.26 26.50 -40.47
CA ASP A 337 44.21 27.40 -39.81
C ASP A 337 43.54 28.63 -39.14
N LYS A 338 42.24 28.86 -39.41
CA LYS A 338 41.41 29.94 -38.85
C LYS A 338 40.47 29.44 -37.76
N GLY A 339 40.59 28.18 -37.35
CA GLY A 339 39.75 27.55 -36.32
C GLY A 339 38.31 27.26 -36.78
N LYS A 340 38.02 27.34 -38.09
CA LYS A 340 36.72 26.96 -38.66
C LYS A 340 36.70 25.47 -38.90
N GLU A 341 35.62 24.84 -38.45
CA GLU A 341 35.39 23.42 -38.61
C GLU A 341 34.88 23.09 -40.02
N ILE A 342 35.51 22.11 -40.67
CA ILE A 342 35.19 21.61 -42.00
C ILE A 342 34.69 20.17 -41.85
N TYR A 343 33.47 19.93 -42.31
CA TYR A 343 32.87 18.60 -42.37
C TYR A 343 33.40 17.81 -43.58
N GLN A 344 33.85 16.60 -43.33
CA GLN A 344 34.19 15.62 -44.36
C GLN A 344 33.35 14.36 -44.16
N PRO A 345 32.52 13.96 -45.15
CA PRO A 345 31.78 12.70 -45.07
C PRO A 345 32.74 11.50 -45.08
N ARG A 346 32.33 10.39 -44.48
CA ARG A 346 33.10 9.13 -44.49
C ARG A 346 33.17 8.54 -45.89
N SER A 347 34.22 7.77 -46.16
CA SER A 347 34.38 7.10 -47.44
C SER A 347 33.35 5.97 -47.61
N SER A 348 33.02 5.61 -48.85
CA SER A 348 32.11 4.49 -49.13
C SER A 348 32.66 3.15 -48.62
N GLU A 349 33.99 2.97 -48.67
CA GLU A 349 34.67 1.77 -48.17
C GLU A 349 34.49 1.61 -46.66
N GLU A 350 34.63 2.70 -45.91
CA GLU A 350 34.43 2.72 -44.46
C GLU A 350 32.97 2.40 -44.10
N MET A 351 32.02 2.97 -44.84
CA MET A 351 30.60 2.68 -44.65
C MET A 351 30.27 1.20 -44.93
N GLU A 352 30.92 0.58 -45.93
CA GLU A 352 30.75 -0.84 -46.22
C GLU A 352 31.33 -1.73 -45.09
N GLN A 353 32.48 -1.33 -44.52
CA GLN A 353 33.07 -2.03 -43.37
C GLN A 353 32.18 -1.93 -42.13
N LEU A 354 31.64 -0.74 -41.84
CA LEU A 354 30.69 -0.54 -40.75
C LEU A 354 29.42 -1.38 -40.96
N LYS A 355 28.89 -1.43 -42.19
CA LYS A 355 27.74 -2.27 -42.53
C LYS A 355 28.03 -3.76 -42.28
N LYS A 356 29.20 -4.26 -42.67
CA LYS A 356 29.62 -5.65 -42.42
C LYS A 356 29.74 -5.94 -40.92
N LEU A 357 30.33 -5.02 -40.16
CA LEU A 357 30.47 -5.15 -38.71
C LEU A 357 29.10 -5.23 -38.02
N ILE A 358 28.19 -4.32 -38.35
CA ILE A 358 26.83 -4.29 -37.79
C ILE A 358 26.08 -5.55 -38.17
N SER A 359 26.12 -5.94 -39.46
CA SER A 359 25.48 -7.15 -39.97
C SER A 359 25.91 -8.41 -39.20
N SER A 360 27.19 -8.53 -38.88
CA SER A 360 27.70 -9.67 -38.11
C SER A 360 27.31 -9.60 -36.63
N ALA A 361 27.24 -8.41 -36.04
CA ALA A 361 26.92 -8.23 -34.62
C ALA A 361 25.45 -8.53 -34.29
N ILE A 362 24.53 -8.11 -35.16
CA ILE A 362 23.08 -8.31 -34.97
C ILE A 362 22.62 -9.71 -35.39
N GLY A 363 23.49 -10.51 -36.01
CA GLY A 363 23.14 -11.80 -36.58
C GLY A 363 22.15 -11.67 -37.75
N PHE A 364 22.42 -10.74 -38.66
CA PHE A 364 21.58 -10.44 -39.83
C PHE A 364 21.25 -11.70 -40.63
N ASN A 365 19.97 -11.92 -40.91
CA ASN A 365 19.51 -13.10 -41.63
C ASN A 365 18.63 -12.72 -42.83
N ILE A 366 19.06 -13.15 -44.01
CA ILE A 366 18.36 -12.93 -45.29
C ILE A 366 17.04 -13.71 -45.33
N GLU A 367 16.99 -14.92 -44.74
CA GLU A 367 15.79 -15.76 -44.70
C GLU A 367 14.69 -15.14 -43.82
N ARG A 368 15.08 -14.44 -42.74
CA ARG A 368 14.16 -13.64 -41.91
C ARG A 368 13.75 -12.32 -42.56
N LYS A 369 14.29 -12.01 -43.75
CA LYS A 369 14.07 -10.75 -44.47
C LYS A 369 14.49 -9.54 -43.65
N ASP A 370 15.58 -9.67 -42.88
CA ASP A 370 16.14 -8.58 -42.12
C ASP A 370 16.58 -7.43 -43.05
N GLN A 371 16.50 -6.19 -42.57
CA GLN A 371 16.90 -4.99 -43.30
C GLN A 371 17.95 -4.22 -42.50
N LEU A 372 19.03 -3.80 -43.18
CA LEU A 372 20.11 -3.02 -42.59
C LEU A 372 20.50 -1.89 -43.53
N GLU A 373 20.32 -0.66 -43.05
CA GLU A 373 20.74 0.56 -43.73
C GLU A 373 21.71 1.35 -42.84
N VAL A 374 22.82 1.79 -43.43
CA VAL A 374 23.83 2.60 -42.75
C VAL A 374 24.08 3.84 -43.60
N ILE A 375 23.76 5.01 -43.05
CA ILE A 375 23.85 6.29 -43.74
C ILE A 375 24.84 7.22 -43.05
N ASN A 376 25.54 8.02 -43.84
CA ASN A 376 26.41 9.07 -43.33
C ASN A 376 25.67 10.41 -43.37
N MET A 377 25.53 11.07 -42.22
CA MET A 377 24.87 12.38 -42.14
C MET A 377 25.50 13.22 -41.01
N PRO A 378 25.73 14.54 -41.22
CA PRO A 378 26.22 15.42 -40.17
C PRO A 378 25.20 15.57 -39.05
N PHE A 379 25.63 15.42 -37.80
CA PHE A 379 24.75 15.57 -36.65
C PHE A 379 24.57 17.04 -36.28
N ALA A 380 23.36 17.40 -35.84
CA ALA A 380 23.10 18.74 -35.34
C ALA A 380 23.81 18.92 -33.99
N LYS A 381 24.68 19.93 -33.90
CA LYS A 381 25.30 20.29 -32.62
C LYS A 381 24.24 20.85 -31.69
N VAL A 382 23.95 20.13 -30.62
CA VAL A 382 23.22 20.70 -29.49
C VAL A 382 24.16 21.74 -28.88
N LYS A 383 23.84 23.01 -29.09
CA LYS A 383 24.56 24.12 -28.47
C LYS A 383 24.23 24.04 -26.99
N ASP A 384 25.08 23.39 -26.21
CA ASP A 384 24.96 23.31 -24.76
C ASP A 384 24.77 24.74 -24.23
N ARG A 385 23.54 25.06 -23.81
CA ARG A 385 23.26 26.31 -23.08
C ARG A 385 23.80 26.24 -21.65
N THR A 386 24.37 25.12 -21.25
CA THR A 386 24.82 24.83 -19.88
C THR A 386 26.33 24.66 -19.72
N SER A 387 27.14 24.77 -20.78
CA SER A 387 28.59 24.86 -20.65
C SER A 387 29.04 26.32 -20.66
N HIS A 388 28.63 27.08 -19.63
CA HIS A 388 29.66 27.91 -19.02
C HIS A 388 30.56 26.89 -18.32
N PRO A 389 31.85 26.77 -18.68
CA PRO A 389 32.78 26.22 -17.72
C PRO A 389 32.54 27.02 -16.44
N ILE A 390 32.16 26.37 -15.35
CA ILE A 390 32.32 26.99 -14.05
C ILE A 390 33.83 27.16 -13.93
N ASP A 391 34.32 28.34 -14.27
CA ASP A 391 35.68 28.79 -14.00
C ASP A 391 35.82 28.76 -12.47
N TYR A 392 36.28 27.63 -11.95
CA TYR A 392 36.58 27.51 -10.53
C TYR A 392 37.81 28.34 -10.11
N LEU A 393 38.43 29.10 -11.03
CA LEU A 393 39.65 29.87 -10.77
C LEU A 393 39.75 31.16 -11.60
N GLU A 394 38.69 31.99 -11.67
CA GLU A 394 38.93 33.42 -11.82
C GLU A 394 39.10 34.07 -10.43
N PRO A 395 40.21 34.75 -10.13
CA PRO A 395 40.33 35.50 -8.89
C PRO A 395 39.30 36.62 -8.90
N VAL A 396 38.44 36.64 -7.88
CA VAL A 396 37.29 37.54 -7.62
C VAL A 396 37.68 39.03 -7.45
N ILE A 397 38.79 39.48 -8.02
CA ILE A 397 39.29 40.86 -7.86
C ILE A 397 39.77 41.39 -9.22
N ALA A 398 38.84 41.58 -10.15
CA ALA A 398 39.04 42.46 -11.30
C ALA A 398 38.24 43.75 -11.09
N PHE A 399 38.55 44.50 -10.01
CA PHE A 399 38.01 45.84 -9.87
C PHE A 399 38.66 46.77 -10.90
N LYS A 400 37.85 47.27 -11.83
CA LYS A 400 38.24 48.30 -12.79
C LYS A 400 38.68 49.55 -12.01
N HIS A 401 39.85 50.13 -12.32
CA HIS A 401 40.43 51.26 -11.57
C HIS A 401 39.49 52.48 -11.45
N SER A 402 38.55 52.65 -12.38
CA SER A 402 37.54 53.72 -12.34
C SER A 402 36.45 53.52 -11.28
N GLU A 403 36.18 52.28 -10.86
CA GLU A 403 35.16 52.00 -9.83
C GLU A 403 35.77 52.03 -8.41
N LEU A 404 37.04 51.65 -8.25
CA LEU A 404 37.76 51.77 -6.97
C LEU A 404 37.85 53.22 -6.48
N LEU A 405 38.05 54.18 -7.39
CA LEU A 405 38.14 55.60 -7.03
C LEU A 405 36.84 56.14 -6.41
N ARG A 406 35.67 55.65 -6.84
CA ARG A 406 34.37 56.05 -6.27
C ARG A 406 34.17 55.49 -4.86
N PHE A 407 34.64 54.27 -4.60
CA PHE A 407 34.60 53.70 -3.25
C PHE A 407 35.56 54.43 -2.29
N VAL A 408 36.73 54.86 -2.77
CA VAL A 408 37.67 55.68 -1.99
C VAL A 408 37.09 57.05 -1.67
N GLU A 409 36.43 57.70 -2.63
CA GLU A 409 35.77 59.00 -2.42
C GLU A 409 34.64 58.91 -1.38
N LEU A 410 33.80 57.87 -1.46
CA LEU A 410 32.75 57.62 -0.47
C LEU A 410 33.33 57.37 0.92
N LEU A 411 34.45 56.65 1.01
CA LEU A 411 35.14 56.39 2.28
C LEU A 411 35.67 57.69 2.90
N ILE A 412 36.24 58.59 2.09
CA ILE A 412 36.72 59.91 2.54
C ILE A 412 35.56 60.76 3.06
N PHE A 413 34.40 60.75 2.39
CA PHE A 413 33.21 61.45 2.89
C PHE A 413 32.73 60.90 4.23
N ILE A 414 32.68 59.58 4.40
CA ILE A 414 32.29 58.96 5.67
C ILE A 414 33.25 59.33 6.79
N ILE A 415 34.56 59.28 6.52
CA ILE A 415 35.61 59.63 7.50
C ILE A 415 35.54 61.13 7.86
N ALA A 416 35.37 62.02 6.88
CA ALA A 416 35.25 63.45 7.12
C ALA A 416 33.99 63.79 7.94
N THR A 417 32.87 63.12 7.65
CA THR A 417 31.63 63.28 8.42
C THR A 417 31.80 62.78 9.85
N PHE A 418 32.42 61.62 10.02
CA PHE A 418 32.73 61.06 11.34
C PHE A 418 33.67 61.96 12.15
N LEU A 419 34.70 62.52 11.51
CA LEU A 419 35.65 63.43 12.16
C LEU A 419 35.00 64.76 12.53
N GLY A 420 34.10 65.29 11.70
CA GLY A 420 33.29 66.48 12.00
C GLY A 420 32.42 66.27 13.23
N ILE A 421 31.74 65.12 13.33
CA ILE A 421 30.96 64.74 14.52
C ILE A 421 31.88 64.61 15.75
N MET A 422 33.07 64.02 15.58
CA MET A 422 34.02 63.82 16.68
C MET A 422 34.64 65.11 17.21
N VAL A 423 34.79 66.15 16.38
CA VAL A 423 35.34 67.45 16.79
C VAL A 423 34.28 68.32 17.47
N VAL A 424 33.01 68.21 17.08
CA VAL A 424 31.89 68.89 17.76
C VAL A 424 31.61 68.26 19.13
N ILE A 425 32.00 67.00 19.34
CA ILE A 425 31.82 66.25 20.59
C ILE A 425 33.17 66.09 21.31
N LYS A 426 33.63 67.14 22.00
CA LYS A 426 34.64 67.04 23.06
C LYS A 426 34.32 68.00 24.21
N PRO A 427 34.68 67.69 25.48
CA PRO A 427 34.87 66.38 26.09
C PRO A 427 34.07 66.23 27.40
N LEU A 428 33.31 65.13 27.57
CA LEU A 428 32.92 64.64 28.90
C LEU A 428 33.66 63.32 29.13
N GLY A 429 34.63 63.33 30.05
CA GLY A 429 35.50 62.21 30.34
C GLY A 429 34.74 61.02 30.90
N PHE A 430 34.98 59.84 30.34
CA PHE A 430 34.57 58.58 30.93
C PHE A 430 35.72 57.57 30.85
N SER A 431 36.31 57.27 32.00
CA SER A 431 37.36 56.28 32.18
C SER A 431 36.76 54.88 32.30
N PHE A 432 37.13 53.95 31.40
CA PHE A 432 36.81 52.53 31.52
C PHE A 432 38.00 51.77 32.15
N SER A 433 37.77 51.14 33.30
CA SER A 433 38.73 50.28 34.00
C SER A 433 38.37 48.81 33.77
N LEU A 434 39.30 48.05 33.19
CA LEU A 434 39.19 46.60 32.94
C LEU A 434 39.98 45.84 34.00
N LYS A 435 39.29 45.06 34.85
CA LYS A 435 39.94 44.12 35.77
C LYS A 435 40.07 42.75 35.10
N LYS A 436 41.31 42.40 34.72
CA LYS A 436 41.77 41.05 34.36
C LYS A 436 41.70 40.10 35.55
N GLN A 437 41.31 38.84 35.32
CA GLN A 437 41.97 37.70 35.95
C GLN A 437 42.21 36.58 34.93
N LYS A 438 43.39 35.98 35.06
CA LYS A 438 44.11 35.13 34.12
C LYS A 438 44.13 33.70 34.67
N ALA A 439 44.21 32.73 33.76
CA ALA A 439 44.18 31.28 33.95
C ALA A 439 45.31 30.66 34.82
N THR A 440 45.17 29.36 35.20
CA THR A 440 46.07 28.25 34.77
C THR A 440 46.13 27.02 35.74
N THR A 441 45.73 25.84 35.23
CA THR A 441 46.36 24.48 35.28
C THR A 441 46.41 23.61 36.56
N THR A 442 45.96 22.34 36.49
CA THR A 442 46.78 21.08 36.49
C THR A 442 46.00 19.78 36.84
N GLN A 443 46.00 18.83 35.89
CA GLN A 443 46.07 17.33 35.90
C GLN A 443 45.22 16.41 36.84
N ASP A 444 44.47 15.48 36.20
CA ASP A 444 44.14 14.03 36.42
C ASP A 444 44.29 13.32 37.80
N PRO A 445 43.71 12.11 38.10
CA PRO A 445 42.75 11.23 37.38
C PRO A 445 41.60 10.58 38.23
N ILE A 446 40.58 10.04 37.54
CA ILE A 446 39.68 8.87 37.83
C ILE A 446 39.06 8.70 39.25
N LYS A 447 37.70 8.75 39.36
CA LYS A 447 36.80 7.63 39.80
C LYS A 447 35.35 8.06 40.16
N SER A 448 34.37 7.36 39.55
CA SER A 448 32.99 7.08 40.04
C SER A 448 31.87 8.11 39.73
N PRO A 449 30.58 7.70 39.63
CA PRO A 449 29.84 7.56 38.37
C PRO A 449 28.76 8.64 38.17
N LEU A 450 28.27 8.80 36.93
CA LEU A 450 27.12 9.67 36.63
C LEU A 450 25.86 9.21 37.39
N PRO A 451 25.00 10.14 37.84
CA PRO A 451 23.71 9.80 38.43
C PRO A 451 22.77 9.22 37.37
N HIS A 452 22.12 8.11 37.72
CA HIS A 452 21.01 7.57 36.94
C HIS A 452 19.83 8.58 36.99
N ILE A 453 19.44 9.08 35.82
CA ILE A 453 18.20 9.83 35.65
C ILE A 453 17.08 8.80 35.49
N ASP A 454 16.32 8.59 36.56
CA ASP A 454 15.16 7.70 36.59
C ASP A 454 13.93 8.45 36.05
N LEU A 455 13.41 8.02 34.90
CA LEU A 455 12.35 8.67 34.12
C LEU A 455 10.93 8.39 34.68
N LYS A 456 10.77 8.25 36.00
CA LYS A 456 9.49 7.91 36.62
C LYS A 456 8.76 9.04 37.33
N HIS A 457 9.26 10.29 37.32
CA HIS A 457 8.57 11.42 37.94
C HIS A 457 8.31 12.58 36.98
N SER A 458 7.03 12.93 36.83
CA SER A 458 6.47 13.97 35.94
C SER A 458 6.84 15.41 36.33
N GLN A 459 7.54 15.63 37.44
CA GLN A 459 7.86 16.97 37.93
C GLN A 459 9.04 17.63 37.22
N ASP A 460 9.94 16.84 36.60
CA ASP A 460 11.12 17.37 35.89
C ASP A 460 10.78 17.92 34.49
N ILE A 461 9.69 17.43 33.89
CA ILE A 461 9.23 17.85 32.55
C ILE A 461 8.76 19.31 32.56
N ASN A 462 8.07 19.72 33.63
CA ASN A 462 7.58 21.10 33.78
C ASN A 462 8.72 22.11 33.98
N PHE A 463 9.80 21.72 34.68
CA PHE A 463 10.98 22.56 34.86
C PHE A 463 11.75 22.79 33.54
N ILE A 464 11.83 21.76 32.70
CA ILE A 464 12.46 21.84 31.38
C ILE A 464 11.62 22.70 30.42
N ALA A 465 10.30 22.57 30.44
CA ALA A 465 9.41 23.41 29.63
C ALA A 465 9.50 24.90 29.99
N GLN A 466 9.52 25.24 31.29
CA GLN A 466 9.61 26.63 31.76
C GLN A 466 10.99 27.27 31.50
N SER A 467 12.06 26.50 31.59
CA SER A 467 13.43 26.99 31.34
C SER A 467 13.72 27.20 29.84
N LEU A 468 13.06 26.45 28.95
CA LEU A 468 13.12 26.69 27.51
C LEU A 468 12.37 27.95 27.11
N GLN A 469 11.17 28.17 27.66
CA GLN A 469 10.30 29.29 27.26
C GLN A 469 10.86 30.66 27.63
N SER A 470 11.70 30.74 28.66
CA SER A 470 12.39 31.97 29.08
C SER A 470 13.65 32.32 28.28
N ARG A 471 14.11 31.44 27.38
CA ARG A 471 15.36 31.61 26.61
C ARG A 471 15.18 31.81 25.10
N LEU A 472 13.95 31.74 24.57
CA LEU A 472 13.72 32.10 23.16
C LEU A 472 13.76 33.62 22.99
N SER A 473 14.70 34.09 22.17
CA SER A 473 14.87 35.51 21.87
C SER A 473 13.72 36.04 20.98
N PRO A 474 13.33 37.32 21.14
CA PRO A 474 12.21 37.93 20.40
C PRO A 474 12.41 37.94 18.88
N HIS A 475 13.62 37.66 18.39
CA HIS A 475 13.93 37.58 16.96
C HIS A 475 13.34 36.34 16.27
N PHE A 476 13.02 35.28 17.01
CA PHE A 476 12.47 34.03 16.46
C PHE A 476 10.95 34.08 16.20
N GLN A 477 10.23 34.95 16.92
CA GLN A 477 8.77 35.07 16.79
C GLN A 477 8.32 35.75 15.48
N LYS A 478 9.18 36.56 14.85
CA LYS A 478 8.76 37.42 13.73
C LYS A 478 8.63 36.70 12.38
N ASN A 479 9.24 35.51 12.21
CA ASN A 479 9.34 34.82 10.91
C ASN A 479 8.67 33.44 10.86
N VAL A 480 7.85 33.08 11.87
CA VAL A 480 7.21 31.76 11.91
C VAL A 480 5.70 31.91 11.70
N SER A 481 5.23 31.43 10.56
CA SER A 481 3.79 31.39 10.19
C SER A 481 2.94 30.74 11.29
N GLU A 482 1.73 31.28 11.53
CA GLU A 482 0.78 30.81 12.55
C GLU A 482 0.50 29.30 12.45
N GLY A 483 0.47 28.76 11.22
CA GLY A 483 0.28 27.32 10.99
C GLY A 483 1.44 26.46 11.51
N SER A 484 2.67 26.97 11.47
CA SER A 484 3.85 26.28 12.04
C SER A 484 3.81 26.29 13.56
N GLN A 485 3.34 27.38 14.17
CA GLN A 485 3.19 27.47 15.63
C GLN A 485 2.09 26.51 16.13
N GLN A 486 0.98 26.39 15.42
CA GLN A 486 -0.09 25.44 15.75
C GLN A 486 0.36 23.99 15.57
N LYS A 487 1.15 23.69 14.53
CA LYS A 487 1.67 22.34 14.29
C LYS A 487 2.70 21.92 15.34
N VAL A 488 3.57 22.85 15.76
CA VAL A 488 4.50 22.62 16.87
C VAL A 488 3.74 22.43 18.18
N LYS A 489 2.71 23.24 18.45
CA LYS A 489 1.85 23.10 19.64
C LYS A 489 1.12 21.74 19.65
N TYR A 490 0.59 21.30 18.52
CA TYR A 490 -0.08 20.00 18.38
C TYR A 490 0.88 18.83 18.66
N ILE A 491 2.09 18.89 18.11
CA ILE A 491 3.13 17.85 18.32
C ILE A 491 3.58 17.85 19.79
N LEU A 492 3.70 19.02 20.43
CA LEU A 492 4.06 19.11 21.84
C LEU A 492 2.98 18.51 22.75
N ASP A 493 1.70 18.74 22.45
CA ASP A 493 0.57 18.24 23.24
C ASP A 493 0.30 16.74 23.05
N HIS A 494 0.56 16.17 21.86
CA HIS A 494 0.17 14.79 21.52
C HIS A 494 1.34 13.81 21.34
N HIS A 495 2.57 14.30 21.17
CA HIS A 495 3.75 13.48 20.85
C HIS A 495 5.00 13.93 21.64
N LEU A 496 4.84 14.10 22.96
CA LEU A 496 5.89 14.59 23.85
C LEU A 496 7.16 13.72 23.81
N GLU A 497 7.03 12.40 23.70
CA GLU A 497 8.20 11.50 23.66
C GLU A 497 9.02 11.62 22.37
N GLU A 498 8.37 11.80 21.22
CA GLU A 498 9.06 12.03 19.94
C GLU A 498 9.77 13.38 19.94
N ALA A 499 9.13 14.42 20.46
CA ALA A 499 9.74 15.75 20.60
C ALA A 499 11.00 15.71 21.47
N VAL A 500 10.97 14.98 22.61
CA VAL A 500 12.12 14.81 23.50
C VAL A 500 13.24 14.01 22.82
N SER A 501 12.92 13.03 21.97
CA SER A 501 13.92 12.24 21.24
C SER A 501 14.68 13.09 20.20
N VAL A 502 13.97 13.97 19.49
CA VAL A 502 14.55 14.87 18.48
C VAL A 502 15.40 15.93 19.16
N LEU A 503 14.94 16.50 20.27
CA LEU A 503 15.73 17.43 21.09
C LEU A 503 17.00 16.79 21.66
N ARG A 504 16.91 15.52 22.08
CA ARG A 504 18.06 14.75 22.56
C ARG A 504 19.09 14.54 21.44
N ASP A 505 18.65 14.16 20.24
CA ASP A 505 19.56 13.96 19.11
C ASP A 505 20.16 15.28 18.62
N TRP A 506 19.42 16.38 18.73
CA TRP A 506 19.91 17.73 18.40
C TRP A 506 20.93 18.26 19.41
N MET A 507 20.68 18.11 20.71
CA MET A 507 21.66 18.43 21.75
C MET A 507 22.92 17.57 21.65
N ARG A 508 22.79 16.29 21.24
CA ARG A 508 23.94 15.40 21.00
C ARG A 508 24.76 15.81 19.78
N LYS A 509 24.14 16.47 18.79
CA LYS A 509 24.78 16.88 17.53
C LYS A 509 25.43 18.27 17.55
N GLY A 510 25.39 18.97 18.70
CA GLY A 510 26.14 20.20 19.01
C GLY A 510 26.76 20.94 17.83
N LYS A 511 25.97 21.78 17.16
CA LYS A 511 26.43 22.84 16.26
C LYS A 511 25.87 24.18 16.71
#